data_AF-A0A381TJP7-F1
#
_entry.id   AF-A0A381TJP7-F1
#
_cell.length_a   1.000
_cell.length_b   1.000
_cell.length_c   1.000
_cell.angle_alpha   90.00
_cell.angle_beta   90.00
_cell.angle_gamma   90.00
#
_symmetry.space_group_name_H-M   'P 1'
#
loop_
_entity.id
_entity.type
_entity.pdbx_description
1 polymer ?
#
loop_
_entity_poly.entity_id
_entity_poly.type
_entity_poly.pdbx_seq_one_letter_code
_entity_poly.pdbx_strand_id
1 'polypeptide(L)'
;MFRHRELFPKKSIKAVLAPILAFTKEHDMGGKTTSTQLNYLIKLLKRSDNENPLVDFYANCDIPFPRILLKTLPSRSILIKGLEFLQSVIASKNSVFDFKVIVGDNDVFLDAMKLKNLIPQTQIVSGAGHAPDLLLSKLAKILNQS
;
A
#
# COMPACT_ATOMS: atom_id res chain seq x y z
N MET A 1 -3.56 12.89 9.16
CA MET A 1 -4.26 12.78 10.46
C MET A 1 -5.64 12.19 10.18
N PHE A 2 -6.02 11.09 10.84
CA PHE A 2 -7.35 10.50 10.65
C PHE A 2 -8.42 11.51 11.04
N ARG A 3 -9.30 11.85 10.10
CA ARG A 3 -10.51 12.62 10.42
C ARG A 3 -11.37 11.73 11.33
N HIS A 4 -11.92 12.32 12.39
CA HIS A 4 -12.77 11.64 13.35
C HIS A 4 -12.10 10.65 14.31
N ARG A 5 -10.85 10.93 14.73
CA ARG A 5 -10.13 10.08 15.70
C ARG A 5 -10.89 9.90 17.02
N GLU A 6 -11.70 10.89 17.39
CA GLU A 6 -12.56 10.90 18.57
C GLU A 6 -13.67 9.84 18.55
N LEU A 7 -14.04 9.33 17.37
CA LEU A 7 -15.07 8.29 17.24
C LEU A 7 -14.53 6.88 17.54
N PHE A 8 -13.20 6.69 17.54
CA PHE A 8 -12.62 5.39 17.86
C PHE A 8 -12.68 5.15 19.38
N PRO A 9 -13.12 3.96 19.83
CA PRO A 9 -13.04 3.58 21.24
C PRO A 9 -11.62 3.76 21.75
N LYS A 10 -11.44 4.41 22.91
CA LYS A 10 -10.10 4.69 23.46
C LYS A 10 -9.24 3.42 23.65
N LYS A 11 -9.89 2.26 23.85
CA LYS A 11 -9.25 0.95 24.02
C LYS A 11 -9.00 0.20 22.70
N SER A 12 -9.33 0.79 21.55
CA SER A 12 -9.16 0.12 20.26
C SER A 12 -7.69 -0.13 19.97
N ILE A 13 -7.34 -1.36 19.59
CA ILE A 13 -6.04 -1.64 18.99
C ILE A 13 -6.09 -1.22 17.53
N LYS A 14 -5.13 -0.41 17.11
CA LYS A 14 -5.03 0.07 15.73
C LYS A 14 -3.86 -0.60 15.06
N ALA A 15 -4.07 -1.02 13.82
CA ALA A 15 -3.03 -1.61 13.01
C ALA A 15 -3.02 -1.00 11.61
N VAL A 16 -1.83 -0.89 11.02
CA VAL A 16 -1.65 -0.57 9.61
C VAL A 16 -0.82 -1.67 8.96
N LEU A 17 -1.32 -2.18 7.85
CA LEU A 17 -0.64 -3.18 7.04
C LEU A 17 -0.05 -2.48 5.82
N ALA A 18 1.21 -2.76 5.52
CA ALA A 18 1.95 -2.22 4.40
C ALA A 18 1.78 -0.69 4.20
N PRO A 19 2.12 0.13 5.22
CA PRO A 19 1.91 1.58 5.15
C PRO A 19 2.77 2.25 4.07
N ILE A 20 2.13 3.08 3.25
CA ILE A 20 2.81 3.92 2.27
C ILE A 20 3.05 5.30 2.90
N LEU A 21 4.29 5.61 3.29
CA LEU A 21 4.66 6.95 3.76
C LEU A 21 4.86 7.91 2.58
N ALA A 22 5.60 7.48 1.58
CA ALA A 22 5.62 8.07 0.25
C ALA A 22 5.79 6.93 -0.75
N PHE A 23 5.04 6.95 -1.84
CA PHE A 23 5.06 5.85 -2.81
C PHE A 23 6.30 5.88 -3.69
N THR A 24 6.80 7.08 -3.98
CA THR A 24 7.91 7.25 -4.90
C THR A 24 9.27 7.15 -4.19
N LYS A 25 10.22 6.49 -4.86
CA LYS A 25 11.57 6.25 -4.34
C LYS A 25 12.32 7.55 -4.06
N GLU A 26 12.05 8.60 -4.84
CA GLU A 26 12.71 9.90 -4.74
C GLU A 26 12.46 10.61 -3.40
N HIS A 27 11.39 10.27 -2.69
CA HIS A 27 11.13 10.79 -1.34
C HIS A 27 11.93 10.08 -0.24
N ASP A 28 12.58 8.95 -0.53
CA ASP A 28 13.39 8.19 0.43
C ASP A 28 12.60 7.76 1.70
N MET A 29 11.29 7.50 1.56
CA MET A 29 10.40 7.11 2.67
C MET A 29 9.93 5.66 2.60
N GLY A 30 10.67 4.80 1.90
CA GLY A 30 10.39 3.37 1.80
C GLY A 30 9.55 2.95 0.60
N GLY A 31 9.14 3.87 -0.29
CA GLY A 31 8.57 3.52 -1.59
C GLY A 31 9.64 3.03 -2.58
N LYS A 32 9.32 2.02 -3.39
CA LYS A 32 10.24 1.43 -4.40
C LYS A 32 9.99 1.94 -5.82
N THR A 33 8.79 2.41 -6.12
CA THR A 33 8.41 2.87 -7.47
C THR A 33 9.06 4.20 -7.78
N THR A 34 9.67 4.38 -8.95
CA THR A 34 10.19 5.70 -9.35
C THR A 34 9.07 6.60 -9.86
N SER A 35 9.24 7.92 -9.72
CA SER A 35 8.30 8.91 -10.26
C SER A 35 8.13 8.77 -11.77
N THR A 36 9.20 8.38 -12.49
CA THR A 36 9.17 8.11 -13.94
C THR A 36 8.30 6.90 -14.27
N GLN A 37 8.45 5.79 -13.56
CA GLN A 37 7.62 4.59 -13.76
C GLN A 37 6.13 4.89 -13.54
N LEU A 38 5.82 5.61 -12.46
CA LEU A 38 4.44 5.99 -12.15
C LEU A 38 3.84 6.93 -13.21
N ASN A 39 4.59 7.94 -13.65
CA ASN A 39 4.17 8.85 -14.71
C ASN A 39 3.91 8.14 -16.04
N TYR A 40 4.77 7.18 -16.38
CA TYR A 40 4.61 6.38 -17.59
C TYR A 40 3.32 5.56 -17.54
N LEU A 41 3.06 4.87 -16.42
CA LEU A 41 1.83 4.12 -16.21
C LEU A 41 0.58 5.01 -16.32
N ILE A 42 0.57 6.17 -15.65
CA ILE A 42 -0.55 7.12 -15.73
C ILE A 42 -0.78 7.58 -17.17
N LYS A 43 0.28 7.89 -17.93
CA LYS A 43 0.18 8.28 -19.34
C LYS A 43 -0.39 7.16 -20.22
N LEU A 44 0.03 5.91 -20.00
CA LEU A 44 -0.51 4.75 -20.71
C LEU A 44 -2.01 4.58 -20.44
N LEU A 45 -2.41 4.65 -19.16
CA LEU A 45 -3.81 4.55 -18.76
C LEU A 45 -4.66 5.69 -19.32
N LYS A 46 -4.13 6.92 -19.44
CA LYS A 46 -4.86 8.07 -20.01
C LYS A 46 -5.04 7.99 -21.53
N ARG A 47 -4.06 7.41 -22.25
CA ARG A 47 -4.05 7.40 -23.72
C ARG A 47 -4.84 6.26 -24.34
N SER A 48 -5.05 5.18 -23.59
CA SER A 48 -5.66 3.98 -24.12
C SER A 48 -7.12 3.89 -23.74
N ASP A 49 -8.00 3.84 -24.74
CA ASP A 49 -9.39 3.43 -24.52
C ASP A 49 -9.53 1.92 -24.35
N ASN A 50 -8.47 1.16 -24.66
CA ASN A 50 -8.39 -0.29 -24.48
C ASN A 50 -8.30 -0.66 -22.98
N GLU A 51 -8.98 -1.72 -22.56
CA GLU A 51 -8.92 -2.27 -21.20
C GLU A 51 -7.61 -3.01 -20.91
N ASN A 52 -6.86 -3.41 -21.94
CA ASN A 52 -5.65 -4.23 -21.77
C ASN A 52 -4.62 -3.63 -20.80
N PRO A 53 -4.26 -2.33 -20.84
CA PRO A 53 -3.32 -1.76 -19.86
C PRO A 53 -3.82 -1.81 -18.42
N LEU A 54 -5.14 -1.79 -18.22
CA LEU A 54 -5.76 -1.92 -16.91
C LEU A 54 -5.69 -3.38 -16.42
N VAL A 55 -6.02 -4.32 -17.30
CA VAL A 55 -5.92 -5.76 -17.03
C VAL A 55 -4.47 -6.16 -16.72
N ASP A 56 -3.51 -5.66 -17.50
CA ASP A 56 -2.09 -5.94 -17.32
C ASP A 56 -1.56 -5.33 -16.03
N PHE A 57 -2.00 -4.12 -15.66
CA PHE A 57 -1.67 -3.53 -14.35
C PHE A 57 -2.10 -4.45 -13.21
N TYR A 58 -3.36 -4.88 -13.19
CA TYR A 58 -3.87 -5.72 -12.11
C TYR A 58 -3.27 -7.13 -12.11
N ALA A 59 -3.02 -7.72 -13.28
CA ALA A 59 -2.38 -9.03 -13.40
C ALA A 59 -0.95 -9.01 -12.82
N ASN A 60 -0.22 -7.91 -12.98
CA ASN A 60 1.14 -7.75 -12.43
C ASN A 60 1.16 -7.45 -10.92
N CYS A 61 0.01 -7.18 -10.30
CA CYS A 61 -0.08 -6.90 -8.87
C CYS A 61 -0.39 -8.16 -8.03
N ASP A 62 -0.34 -9.37 -8.62
CA ASP A 62 -0.67 -10.66 -7.99
C ASP A 62 -2.00 -10.62 -7.21
N ILE A 63 -2.96 -9.83 -7.71
CA ILE A 63 -4.26 -9.71 -7.04
C ILE A 63 -5.07 -10.96 -7.36
N PRO A 64 -5.70 -11.61 -6.36
CA PRO A 64 -6.45 -12.86 -6.54
C PRO A 64 -7.81 -12.66 -7.21
N PHE A 65 -7.88 -11.86 -8.28
CA PHE A 65 -9.09 -11.66 -9.07
C PHE A 65 -9.00 -12.42 -10.40
N PRO A 66 -10.00 -13.27 -10.72
CA PRO A 66 -10.15 -13.81 -12.06
C PRO A 66 -10.14 -12.70 -13.12
N ARG A 67 -9.47 -12.92 -14.28
CA ARG A 67 -9.39 -11.93 -15.37
C ARG A 67 -10.74 -11.37 -15.80
N ILE A 68 -11.80 -12.17 -15.69
CA ILE A 68 -13.16 -11.75 -16.04
C ILE A 68 -13.72 -10.70 -15.09
N LEU A 69 -13.34 -10.75 -13.80
CA LEU A 69 -13.72 -9.75 -12.80
C LEU A 69 -12.89 -8.48 -12.89
N LEU A 70 -11.71 -8.52 -13.56
CA LEU A 70 -10.91 -7.31 -13.80
C LEU A 70 -11.66 -6.26 -14.65
N LYS A 71 -12.64 -6.69 -15.46
CA LYS A 71 -13.55 -5.78 -16.19
C LYS A 71 -14.52 -5.01 -15.29
N THR A 72 -14.71 -5.47 -14.06
CA THR A 72 -15.59 -4.86 -13.05
C THR A 72 -14.84 -4.05 -11.99
N LEU A 73 -13.50 -3.99 -12.09
CA LEU A 73 -12.67 -3.21 -11.18
C LEU A 73 -12.93 -1.70 -11.32
N PRO A 74 -12.55 -0.88 -10.30
CA PRO A 74 -12.82 0.54 -10.29
C PRO A 74 -12.47 1.20 -11.62
N SER A 75 -13.32 2.14 -12.04
CA SER A 75 -13.19 2.79 -13.34
C SER A 75 -11.75 3.27 -13.56
N ARG A 76 -11.27 3.17 -14.80
CA ARG A 76 -9.94 3.68 -15.20
C ARG A 76 -9.65 5.08 -14.62
N SER A 77 -10.66 5.95 -14.59
CA SER A 77 -10.57 7.29 -13.98
C SER A 77 -10.31 7.28 -12.47
N ILE A 78 -10.86 6.33 -11.72
CA ILE A 78 -10.58 6.14 -10.28
C ILE A 78 -9.15 5.64 -10.09
N LEU A 79 -8.70 4.65 -10.86
CA LEU A 79 -7.31 4.17 -10.77
C LEU A 79 -6.32 5.32 -11.06
N ILE A 80 -6.53 6.07 -12.14
CA ILE A 80 -5.68 7.21 -12.50
C ILE A 80 -5.62 8.21 -11.33
N LYS A 81 -6.77 8.60 -10.76
CA LYS A 81 -6.81 9.50 -9.60
C LYS A 81 -6.06 8.94 -8.40
N GLY A 82 -6.16 7.63 -8.15
CA GLY A 82 -5.42 6.96 -7.08
C GLY A 82 -3.90 7.01 -7.30
N LEU A 83 -3.44 6.77 -8.52
CA LEU A 83 -2.02 6.86 -8.88
C LEU A 83 -1.49 8.30 -8.81
N GLU A 84 -2.28 9.28 -9.25
CA GLU A 84 -1.96 10.72 -9.13
C GLU A 84 -1.89 11.17 -7.66
N PHE A 85 -2.79 10.64 -6.82
CA PHE A 85 -2.72 10.86 -5.38
C PHE A 85 -1.43 10.27 -4.79
N LEU A 86 -1.10 9.02 -5.12
CA LEU A 86 0.13 8.36 -4.64
C LEU A 86 1.40 9.08 -5.07
N GLN A 87 1.38 9.75 -6.22
CA GLN A 87 2.52 10.53 -6.71
C GLN A 87 2.86 11.74 -5.83
N SER A 88 1.86 12.35 -5.19
CA SER A 88 2.00 13.64 -4.50
C SER A 88 1.88 13.53 -2.99
N VAL A 89 1.31 12.44 -2.47
CA VAL A 89 1.09 12.28 -1.04
C VAL A 89 2.37 11.94 -0.30
N ILE A 90 2.62 12.69 0.76
CA ILE A 90 3.65 12.39 1.76
C ILE A 90 2.95 12.32 3.12
N ALA A 91 3.00 11.15 3.74
CA ALA A 91 2.49 10.93 5.09
C ALA A 91 3.61 11.09 6.12
N SER A 92 3.30 11.77 7.23
CA SER A 92 4.22 11.87 8.35
C SER A 92 4.37 10.52 9.04
N LYS A 93 5.62 10.11 9.32
CA LYS A 93 5.93 8.92 10.15
C LYS A 93 5.24 8.94 11.52
N ASN A 94 4.99 10.13 12.07
CA ASN A 94 4.33 10.29 13.37
C ASN A 94 2.85 9.87 13.34
N SER A 95 2.25 9.73 12.15
CA SER A 95 0.83 9.37 11.99
C SER A 95 0.51 7.92 12.34
N VAL A 96 1.53 7.05 12.43
CA VAL A 96 1.38 5.62 12.72
C VAL A 96 2.08 5.20 14.02
N PHE A 97 2.48 6.16 14.85
CA PHE A 97 3.23 5.87 16.08
C PHE A 97 2.41 5.10 17.12
N ASP A 98 1.09 5.34 17.19
CA ASP A 98 0.16 4.60 18.06
C ASP A 98 -0.46 3.36 17.39
N PHE A 99 0.11 2.90 16.27
CA PHE A 99 -0.38 1.75 15.51
C PHE A 99 0.60 0.59 15.61
N LYS A 100 0.06 -0.64 15.62
CA LYS A 100 0.81 -1.84 15.24
C LYS A 100 1.06 -1.78 13.74
N VAL A 101 2.32 -1.69 13.33
CA VAL A 101 2.69 -1.59 11.91
C VAL A 101 3.26 -2.92 11.44
N ILE A 102 2.77 -3.44 10.31
CA ILE A 102 3.20 -4.72 9.75
C ILE A 102 3.49 -4.56 8.27
N VAL A 103 4.62 -5.08 7.79
CA VAL A 103 5.03 -5.04 6.38
C VAL A 103 5.67 -6.37 5.98
N GLY A 104 5.55 -6.74 4.71
CA GLY A 104 6.25 -7.90 4.14
C GLY A 104 7.63 -7.55 3.60
N ASP A 105 8.62 -8.42 3.73
CA ASP A 105 9.97 -8.19 3.18
C ASP A 105 10.04 -8.34 1.65
N ASN A 106 9.13 -9.12 1.07
CA ASN A 106 8.96 -9.32 -0.37
C ASN A 106 7.95 -8.34 -1.00
N ASP A 107 7.58 -7.26 -0.31
CA ASP A 107 6.68 -6.25 -0.86
C ASP A 107 7.33 -5.56 -2.08
N VAL A 108 6.66 -5.64 -3.24
CA VAL A 108 7.16 -5.08 -4.51
C VAL A 108 7.13 -3.56 -4.53
N PHE A 109 6.28 -2.93 -3.72
CA PHE A 109 6.12 -1.47 -3.64
C PHE A 109 6.89 -0.85 -2.49
N LEU A 110 7.16 -1.61 -1.43
CA LEU A 110 7.70 -1.09 -0.17
C LEU A 110 9.02 -1.73 0.25
N ASP A 111 9.94 -0.93 0.76
CA ASP A 111 11.16 -1.36 1.43
C ASP A 111 10.90 -1.51 2.93
N ALA A 112 10.75 -2.77 3.36
CA ALA A 112 10.47 -3.13 4.74
C ALA A 112 11.54 -2.65 5.72
N MET A 113 12.83 -2.70 5.34
CA MET A 113 13.93 -2.30 6.20
C MET A 113 14.00 -0.78 6.34
N LYS A 114 13.79 -0.06 5.23
CA LYS A 114 13.68 1.41 5.25
C LYS A 114 12.51 1.84 6.14
N LEU A 115 11.34 1.21 5.99
CA LEU A 115 10.18 1.48 6.84
C LEU A 115 10.44 1.16 8.32
N LYS A 116 11.13 0.06 8.63
CA LYS A 116 11.53 -0.28 10.00
C LYS A 116 12.43 0.79 10.63
N ASN A 117 13.37 1.35 9.86
CA ASN A 117 14.23 2.43 10.34
C ASN A 117 13.45 3.73 10.57
N LEU A 118 12.46 4.03 9.73
CA LEU A 118 11.61 5.22 9.86
C LEU A 118 10.54 5.08 10.96
N ILE A 119 10.04 3.86 11.17
CA ILE A 119 8.99 3.48 12.10
C ILE A 119 9.49 2.27 12.91
N PRO A 120 10.22 2.50 14.02
CA PRO A 120 10.92 1.44 14.77
C PRO A 120 10.04 0.28 15.26
N GLN A 121 8.75 0.50 15.52
CA GLN A 121 7.81 -0.53 15.96
C GLN A 121 7.29 -1.45 14.84
N THR A 122 7.69 -1.22 13.58
CA THR A 122 7.27 -2.05 12.44
C THR A 122 7.64 -3.52 12.63
N GLN A 123 6.72 -4.43 12.37
CA GLN A 123 6.99 -5.87 12.30
C GLN A 123 7.13 -6.31 10.85
N ILE A 124 8.20 -7.03 10.55
CA ILE A 124 8.46 -7.56 9.22
C ILE A 124 8.01 -9.01 9.17
N VAL A 125 7.24 -9.36 8.14
CA VAL A 125 6.78 -10.73 7.87
C VAL A 125 7.60 -11.29 6.72
N SER A 126 8.36 -12.35 6.99
CA SER A 126 9.22 -12.93 5.97
C SER A 126 8.44 -13.72 4.92
N GLY A 127 8.83 -13.56 3.66
CA GLY A 127 8.17 -14.16 2.50
C GLY A 127 6.89 -13.43 2.06
N ALA A 128 6.43 -12.42 2.80
CA ALA A 128 5.18 -11.74 2.52
C ALA A 128 5.38 -10.53 1.59
N GLY A 129 4.41 -10.32 0.70
CA GLY A 129 4.32 -9.13 -0.14
C GLY A 129 3.39 -8.06 0.43
N HIS A 130 2.81 -7.26 -0.45
CA HIS A 130 1.81 -6.24 -0.11
C HIS A 130 0.43 -6.84 0.20
N ALA A 131 0.15 -8.04 -0.30
CA ALA A 131 -1.12 -8.72 -0.12
C ALA A 131 -1.44 -8.94 1.38
N PRO A 132 -2.70 -8.72 1.79
CA PRO A 132 -3.03 -8.60 3.21
C PRO A 132 -2.98 -9.92 3.98
N ASP A 133 -3.10 -11.09 3.33
CA ASP A 133 -3.33 -12.39 3.97
C ASP A 133 -2.29 -12.75 5.06
N LEU A 134 -1.00 -12.74 4.69
CA LEU A 134 0.08 -13.05 5.62
C LEU A 134 0.26 -11.96 6.69
N LEU A 135 0.03 -10.71 6.32
CA LEU A 135 0.12 -9.56 7.24
C LEU A 135 -1.01 -9.60 8.29
N LEU A 136 -2.22 -9.99 7.88
CA LEU A 136 -3.38 -10.21 8.73
C LEU A 136 -3.18 -11.42 9.65
N SER A 137 -2.64 -12.52 9.13
CA SER A 137 -2.29 -13.69 9.96
C SER A 137 -1.28 -13.31 11.05
N LYS A 138 -0.27 -12.51 10.70
CA LYS A 138 0.67 -11.97 11.69
C LYS A 138 -0.04 -11.07 12.71
N LEU A 139 -0.93 -10.18 12.26
CA LEU A 139 -1.70 -9.32 13.14
C LEU A 139 -2.51 -10.13 14.14
N ALA A 140 -3.27 -11.14 13.69
CA ALA A 140 -4.09 -11.99 14.54
C ALA A 140 -3.24 -12.69 15.62
N LYS A 141 -2.06 -13.19 15.28
CA LYS A 141 -1.12 -13.79 16.26
C LYS A 141 -0.67 -12.78 17.30
N ILE A 142 -0.33 -11.55 16.90
CA ILE A 142 0.06 -10.49 17.83
C ILE A 142 -1.09 -10.17 18.80
N LEU A 143 -2.33 -10.13 18.30
CA LEU A 143 -3.51 -9.83 19.11
C LEU A 143 -3.83 -10.96 20.10
N ASN A 144 -3.65 -12.22 19.72
CA ASN A 144 -3.90 -13.37 20.59
C ASN A 144 -2.77 -13.61 21.64
N GLN A 145 -1.66 -12.91 21.52
CA GLN A 145 -0.52 -12.94 22.46
C GLN A 145 -0.48 -11.70 23.38
N SER A 146 -1.35 -10.71 23.15
CA SER A 146 -1.45 -9.47 23.93
C SER A 146 -2.52 -9.60 25.01
#